data_AF-A0AAE4JIF3-F1
#
_entry.id   AF-A0AAE4JIF3-F1
#
_cell.length_a   1.000
_cell.length_b   1.000
_cell.length_c   1.000
_cell.angle_alpha   90.00
_cell.angle_beta   90.00
_cell.angle_gamma   90.00
#
_symmetry.space_group_name_H-M   'P 1'
#
loop_
_entity.id
_entity.type
_entity.pdbx_description
1 polymer ?
#
loop_
_entity_poly.entity_id
_entity_poly.type
_entity_poly.pdbx_seq_one_letter_code
_entity_poly.pdbx_strand_id
1 'polypeptide(L)'
;MPVPDDFYDYHLDKRVSIELPELLDSYFSLNDSVSTSTSKISEIVHHLARDAGLEEIQGRGWVERTHCGRTEQFPDVTPHDLRGSWACQLVRSDVNRFRARDWGGWADVAMLNKYAKFVGGGDGSDREKY
;
A
#
# COMPACT_ATOMS: atom_id res chain seq x y z
N MET A 1 0.48 -11.52 -10.27
CA MET A 1 1.19 -11.21 -9.01
C MET A 1 0.82 -12.30 -8.03
N PRO A 2 1.76 -13.01 -7.38
CA PRO A 2 1.37 -13.90 -6.29
C PRO A 2 0.71 -13.03 -5.21
N VAL A 3 -0.54 -13.35 -4.86
CA VAL A 3 -1.20 -12.73 -3.71
C VAL A 3 -0.67 -13.46 -2.48
N PRO A 4 -0.02 -12.78 -1.53
CA PRO A 4 0.51 -13.44 -0.36
C PRO A 4 -0.62 -13.85 0.59
N ASP A 5 -0.57 -15.09 1.07
CA ASP A 5 -1.53 -15.64 2.05
C ASP A 5 -1.30 -15.09 3.46
N ASP A 6 -0.13 -14.47 3.71
CA ASP A 6 0.25 -13.83 4.95
C ASP A 6 1.20 -12.63 4.73
N PHE A 7 1.35 -11.76 5.72
CA PHE A 7 2.38 -10.71 5.73
C PHE A 7 3.05 -10.59 7.09
N TYR A 8 4.30 -10.13 7.12
CA TYR A 8 4.96 -9.76 8.36
C TYR A 8 4.55 -8.34 8.76
N ASP A 9 3.83 -8.23 9.87
CA ASP A 9 3.48 -6.97 10.50
C ASP A 9 4.68 -6.49 11.34
N TYR A 10 5.43 -5.53 10.81
CA TYR A 10 6.60 -4.94 11.49
C TYR A 10 6.22 -4.06 12.68
N HIS A 11 4.97 -3.62 12.81
CA HIS A 11 4.51 -2.89 13.98
C HIS A 11 4.19 -3.85 15.14
N LEU A 12 3.64 -5.02 14.82
CA LEU A 12 3.28 -6.06 15.80
C LEU A 12 4.33 -7.15 15.97
N ASP A 13 5.42 -7.09 15.21
CA ASP A 13 6.52 -8.06 15.15
C ASP A 13 6.04 -9.52 15.00
N LYS A 14 5.10 -9.76 14.08
CA LYS A 14 4.49 -11.09 13.85
C LYS A 14 4.01 -11.28 12.41
N ARG A 15 3.87 -12.53 11.97
CA ARG A 15 3.16 -12.86 10.72
C ARG A 15 1.64 -12.89 10.96
N VAL A 16 0.89 -12.31 10.03
CA VAL A 16 -0.57 -12.23 10.05
C VAL A 16 -1.12 -12.81 8.74
N SER A 17 -2.06 -13.75 8.85
CA SER A 17 -2.76 -14.33 7.69
C SER A 17 -3.67 -13.30 7.03
N ILE A 18 -3.79 -13.36 5.70
CA ILE A 18 -4.71 -12.52 4.93
C ILE A 18 -5.56 -13.41 4.04
N GLU A 19 -6.89 -13.29 4.15
CA GLU A 19 -7.84 -13.91 3.20
C GLU A 19 -8.02 -13.03 1.95
N LEU A 20 -6.92 -12.44 1.46
CA LEU A 20 -6.96 -11.44 0.38
C LEU A 20 -7.42 -12.02 -0.97
N PRO A 21 -7.02 -13.24 -1.39
CA PRO A 21 -7.47 -13.81 -2.66
C PRO A 21 -9.00 -13.92 -2.76
N GLU A 22 -9.64 -14.51 -1.75
CA GLU A 22 -11.11 -14.73 -1.76
C GLU A 22 -11.89 -13.42 -1.70
N LEU A 23 -11.40 -12.43 -0.95
CA LEU A 23 -12.02 -11.11 -0.86
C LEU A 23 -11.91 -10.34 -2.19
N LEU A 24 -10.78 -10.43 -2.88
CA LEU A 24 -10.60 -9.82 -4.19
C LEU A 24 -11.46 -10.51 -5.25
N ASP A 25 -11.49 -11.83 -5.29
CA ASP A 25 -12.34 -12.59 -6.21
C ASP A 25 -13.83 -12.30 -5.99
N SER A 26 -14.25 -12.19 -4.72
CA SER A 26 -15.63 -11.79 -4.37
C SER A 26 -15.92 -10.36 -4.80
N TYR A 27 -14.98 -9.43 -4.62
CA TYR A 27 -15.15 -8.04 -5.05
C TYR A 27 -15.25 -7.93 -6.57
N PHE A 28 -14.34 -8.55 -7.32
CA PHE A 28 -14.35 -8.49 -8.78
C PHE A 28 -15.57 -9.21 -9.35
N SER A 29 -15.96 -10.38 -8.84
CA SER A 29 -17.19 -11.06 -9.32
C SER A 29 -18.47 -10.25 -9.13
N LEU A 30 -18.56 -9.44 -8.06
CA LEU A 30 -19.71 -8.56 -7.79
C LEU A 30 -19.68 -7.24 -8.58
N ASN A 31 -18.49 -6.78 -9.00
CA ASN A 31 -18.29 -5.43 -9.53
C ASN A 31 -17.66 -5.38 -10.93
N ASP A 32 -17.41 -6.53 -11.59
CA ASP A 32 -16.65 -6.63 -12.84
C ASP A 32 -17.26 -5.80 -14.00
N SER A 33 -18.57 -5.53 -13.93
CA SER A 33 -19.29 -4.74 -14.93
C SER A 33 -19.21 -3.22 -14.73
N VAL A 34 -18.62 -2.73 -13.63
CA VAL A 34 -18.61 -1.30 -13.28
C VAL A 34 -17.18 -0.80 -13.14
N SER A 35 -16.75 0.09 -14.02
CA SER A 35 -15.45 0.74 -13.88
C SER A 35 -15.43 1.59 -12.61
N THR A 36 -14.47 1.34 -11.73
CA THR A 36 -14.27 2.15 -10.53
C THR A 36 -13.53 3.43 -10.93
N SER A 37 -14.11 4.59 -10.63
CA SER A 37 -13.41 5.86 -10.85
C SER A 37 -12.26 6.03 -9.84
N THR A 38 -11.24 6.78 -10.22
CA THR A 38 -10.13 7.15 -9.32
C THR A 38 -10.64 7.83 -8.05
N SER A 39 -11.68 8.66 -8.15
CA SER A 39 -12.33 9.29 -7.00
C SER A 39 -12.95 8.27 -6.04
N LYS A 40 -13.59 7.22 -6.56
CA LYS A 40 -14.19 6.18 -5.72
C LYS A 40 -13.14 5.34 -5.01
N ILE A 41 -12.01 5.05 -5.67
CA ILE A 41 -10.87 4.37 -5.02
C ILE A 41 -10.29 5.25 -3.91
N SER A 42 -10.06 6.53 -4.17
CA SER A 42 -9.56 7.46 -3.14
C SER A 42 -10.51 7.55 -1.94
N GLU A 43 -11.82 7.60 -2.19
CA GLU A 43 -12.85 7.57 -1.14
C GLU A 43 -12.75 6.31 -0.27
N ILE A 44 -12.64 5.12 -0.89
CA ILE A 44 -12.47 3.86 -0.17
C ILE A 44 -11.19 3.90 0.69
N VAL A 45 -10.07 4.37 0.12
CA VAL A 45 -8.80 4.48 0.83
C VAL A 45 -8.91 5.41 2.04
N HIS A 46 -9.59 6.56 1.90
CA HIS A 46 -9.78 7.49 3.01
C HIS A 46 -10.63 6.90 4.14
N HIS A 47 -11.71 6.19 3.82
CA HIS A 47 -12.51 5.51 4.83
C HIS A 47 -11.72 4.43 5.55
N LEU A 48 -11.02 3.56 4.80
CA LEU A 48 -10.16 2.54 5.40
C LEU A 48 -9.04 3.14 6.26
N ALA A 49 -8.43 4.24 5.82
CA ALA A 49 -7.38 4.92 6.56
C ALA A 49 -7.88 5.45 7.91
N ARG A 50 -9.08 6.03 7.94
CA ARG A 50 -9.73 6.49 9.17
C ARG A 50 -10.10 5.32 10.08
N ASP A 51 -10.71 4.28 9.54
CA ASP A 51 -11.15 3.13 10.33
C ASP A 51 -9.95 2.36 10.93
N ALA A 52 -8.80 2.42 10.27
CA ALA A 52 -7.53 1.86 10.74
C ALA A 52 -6.69 2.81 11.62
N GLY A 53 -7.14 4.05 11.87
CA GLY A 53 -6.40 5.02 12.70
C GLY A 53 -5.03 5.42 12.15
N LEU A 54 -4.86 5.49 10.82
CA LEU A 54 -3.55 5.73 10.19
C LEU A 54 -2.97 7.12 10.45
N GLU A 55 -3.77 8.08 10.92
CA GLU A 55 -3.32 9.42 11.27
C GLU A 55 -2.20 9.42 12.32
N GLU A 56 -2.24 8.49 13.28
CA GLU A 56 -1.26 8.41 14.37
C GLU A 56 0.09 7.87 13.89
N ILE A 57 0.07 7.13 12.77
CA ILE A 57 1.21 6.36 12.27
C ILE A 57 1.97 7.14 11.19
N GLN A 58 1.26 7.83 10.29
CA GLN A 58 1.85 8.42 9.08
C GLN A 58 2.45 9.81 9.30
N GLY A 59 1.98 10.56 10.30
CA GLY A 59 2.50 11.89 10.66
C GLY A 59 2.22 13.02 9.65
N ARG A 60 1.38 12.80 8.62
CA ARG A 60 1.00 13.85 7.64
C ARG A 60 -0.25 14.64 8.03
N GLY A 61 -0.98 14.18 9.04
CA GLY A 61 -2.16 14.86 9.58
C GLY A 61 -3.44 14.62 8.77
N TRP A 62 -4.33 15.61 8.80
CA TRP A 62 -5.70 15.52 8.29
C TRP A 62 -5.92 16.41 7.06
N VAL A 63 -6.76 15.96 6.15
CA VAL A 63 -7.22 16.71 4.97
C VAL A 63 -8.74 16.75 4.90
N GLU A 64 -9.27 17.91 4.52
CA GLU A 64 -10.71 18.09 4.30
C GLU A 64 -11.11 17.60 2.91
N ARG A 65 -12.19 16.82 2.85
CA ARG A 65 -12.77 16.30 1.60
C ARG A 65 -14.29 16.42 1.64
N THR A 66 -14.88 16.81 0.50
CA THR A 66 -16.34 16.80 0.34
C THR A 66 -16.80 15.45 -0.18
N HIS A 67 -17.60 14.76 0.61
CA HIS A 67 -18.25 13.49 0.24
C HIS A 67 -19.76 13.62 0.39
N CYS A 68 -20.53 13.25 -0.63
CA CYS A 68 -22.00 13.37 -0.65
C CYS A 68 -22.55 14.74 -0.20
N GLY A 69 -21.83 15.83 -0.51
CA GLY A 69 -22.21 17.19 -0.13
C GLY A 69 -21.88 17.58 1.32
N ARG A 70 -21.16 16.74 2.06
CA ARG A 70 -20.66 17.01 3.41
C ARG A 70 -19.14 17.10 3.42
N THR A 71 -18.58 18.07 4.13
CA THR A 71 -17.14 18.15 4.36
C THR A 71 -16.78 17.28 5.55
N GLU A 72 -15.90 16.31 5.35
CA GLU A 72 -15.37 15.42 6.37
C GLU A 72 -13.84 15.51 6.39
N GLN A 73 -13.23 15.18 7.53
CA GLN A 73 -11.77 15.09 7.66
C GLN A 73 -11.33 13.64 7.58
N PHE A 74 -10.27 13.40 6.81
CA PHE A 74 -9.64 12.09 6.66
C PHE A 74 -8.13 12.20 6.83
N PRO A 75 -7.45 11.10 7.25
CA PRO A 75 -6.00 11.05 7.20
C PRO A 75 -5.48 11.34 5.77
N ASP A 76 -4.37 12.06 5.65
CA ASP A 76 -3.76 12.40 4.36
C ASP A 76 -3.05 11.21 3.70
N VAL A 77 -3.84 10.20 3.35
CA VAL A 77 -3.43 8.95 2.74
C VAL A 77 -4.04 8.85 1.34
N THR A 78 -3.20 8.55 0.35
CA THR A 78 -3.61 8.39 -1.04
C THR A 78 -3.41 6.94 -1.51
N PRO A 79 -4.06 6.51 -2.60
CA PRO A 79 -3.75 5.23 -3.22
C PRO A 79 -2.27 5.08 -3.61
N HIS A 80 -1.57 6.19 -3.87
CA HIS A 80 -0.14 6.17 -4.18
C HIS A 80 0.71 5.82 -2.95
N ASP A 81 0.27 6.22 -1.75
CA ASP A 81 0.94 5.86 -0.51
C ASP A 81 0.85 4.35 -0.26
N LEU A 82 -0.30 3.73 -0.57
CA LEU A 82 -0.45 2.27 -0.50
C LEU A 82 0.53 1.54 -1.42
N ARG A 83 0.71 2.03 -2.65
CA ARG A 83 1.71 1.49 -3.60
C ARG A 83 3.13 1.66 -3.07
N GLY A 84 3.43 2.80 -2.44
CA GLY A 84 4.73 3.04 -1.81
C GLY A 84 4.99 2.07 -0.65
N SER A 85 4.02 1.90 0.24
CA SER A 85 4.09 0.95 1.36
C SER A 85 4.28 -0.48 0.88
N TRP A 86 3.54 -0.90 -0.14
CA TRP A 86 3.72 -2.22 -0.77
C TRP A 86 5.14 -2.39 -1.34
N ALA A 87 5.67 -1.39 -2.05
CA ALA A 87 7.02 -1.44 -2.59
C ALA A 87 8.09 -1.55 -1.48
N CYS A 88 7.93 -0.82 -0.37
CA CYS A 88 8.78 -0.94 0.81
C CYS A 88 8.75 -2.36 1.40
N GLN A 89 7.59 -3.02 1.44
CA GLN A 89 7.47 -4.39 1.92
C GLN A 89 8.17 -5.40 1.02
N LEU A 90 8.07 -5.22 -0.31
CA LEU A 90 8.83 -6.05 -1.26
C LEU A 90 10.33 -5.95 -1.04
N VAL A 91 10.83 -4.73 -0.77
CA VAL A 91 12.25 -4.50 -0.48
C VAL A 91 12.68 -5.17 0.81
N ARG A 92 11.90 -5.03 1.89
CA ARG A 92 12.18 -5.69 3.18
C ARG A 92 12.07 -7.22 3.13
N SER A 93 11.34 -7.75 2.16
CA SER A 93 11.20 -9.19 1.94
C SER A 93 12.26 -9.75 0.99
N ASP A 94 13.28 -8.95 0.62
CA ASP A 94 14.32 -9.29 -0.35
C ASP A 94 13.78 -9.86 -1.67
N VAL A 95 12.61 -9.35 -2.11
CA VAL A 95 12.05 -9.73 -3.40
C VAL A 95 13.00 -9.26 -4.51
N ASN A 96 13.24 -10.14 -5.48
CA ASN A 96 14.05 -9.80 -6.65
C ASN A 96 13.55 -8.49 -7.31
N ARG A 97 14.41 -7.47 -7.34
CA ARG A 97 14.08 -6.13 -7.84
C ARG A 97 13.56 -6.08 -9.27
N PHE A 98 13.96 -7.00 -10.15
CA PHE A 98 13.46 -7.04 -11.52
C PHE A 98 12.03 -7.58 -11.58
N ARG A 99 11.71 -8.58 -10.74
CA ARG A 99 10.32 -9.06 -10.58
C ARG A 99 9.44 -7.99 -9.95
N ALA A 100 9.93 -7.33 -8.90
CA ALA A 100 9.21 -6.23 -8.26
C ALA A 100 8.97 -5.07 -9.24
N ARG A 101 9.94 -4.75 -10.12
CA ARG A 101 9.77 -3.81 -11.23
C ARG A 101 8.61 -4.18 -12.13
N ASP A 102 8.57 -5.43 -12.58
CA ASP A 102 7.54 -5.90 -13.51
C ASP A 102 6.16 -5.87 -12.87
N TRP A 103 6.02 -6.30 -11.61
CA TRP A 103 4.75 -6.24 -10.88
C TRP A 103 4.31 -4.81 -10.59
N GLY A 104 5.26 -3.95 -10.22
CA GLY A 104 5.00 -2.55 -9.91
C GLY A 104 4.82 -1.68 -11.15
N GLY A 105 5.05 -2.19 -12.36
CA GLY A 105 4.95 -1.41 -13.60
C GLY A 105 5.92 -0.23 -13.65
N TRP A 106 7.13 -0.37 -13.09
CA TRP A 106 8.17 0.66 -13.17
C TRP A 106 9.01 0.49 -14.44
N ALA A 107 9.44 1.60 -15.05
CA ALA A 107 10.30 1.57 -16.22
C ALA A 107 11.68 0.95 -15.91
N ASP A 108 12.19 1.18 -14.70
CA ASP A 108 13.47 0.68 -14.21
C ASP A 108 13.43 0.36 -12.71
N VAL A 109 14.57 -0.07 -12.15
CA VAL A 109 14.72 -0.40 -10.73
C VAL A 109 15.04 0.82 -9.85
N ALA A 110 15.13 2.04 -10.40
CA ALA A 110 15.54 3.22 -9.65
C ALA A 110 14.51 3.58 -8.55
N MET A 111 13.22 3.35 -8.80
CA MET A 111 12.18 3.52 -7.78
C MET A 111 12.38 2.56 -6.60
N LEU A 112 12.72 1.29 -6.86
CA LEU A 112 12.99 0.32 -5.81
C LEU A 112 14.24 0.69 -5.00
N ASN A 113 15.27 1.23 -5.64
CA ASN A 113 16.45 1.73 -4.94
C ASN A 113 16.09 2.89 -3.98
N LYS A 114 15.17 3.79 -4.36
CA LYS A 114 14.69 4.85 -3.44
C LYS A 114 14.02 4.26 -2.20
N TYR A 115 13.20 3.22 -2.38
CA TYR A 115 12.58 2.54 -1.24
C TYR A 115 13.62 1.81 -0.38
N ALA A 116 14.62 1.16 -0.98
CA ALA A 116 15.74 0.55 -0.24
C ALA A 116 16.53 1.55 0.61
N LYS A 117 16.81 2.75 0.10
CA LYS A 117 17.41 3.83 0.91
C LYS A 117 16.53 4.19 2.11
N PHE A 118 15.22 4.22 1.92
CA PHE A 118 14.27 4.65 2.94
C PHE A 118 14.09 3.59 4.04
N VAL A 119 13.79 2.33 3.67
CA VAL A 119 13.50 1.27 4.64
C VAL A 119 14.69 0.42 5.05
N GLY A 120 15.80 0.46 4.30
CA GLY A 120 16.84 -0.57 4.34
C GLY A 120 16.40 -1.84 3.60
N GLY A 121 17.35 -2.64 3.13
CA GLY A 121 17.07 -3.94 2.48
C GLY A 121 16.48 -4.96 3.46
N GLY A 122 16.45 -6.24 3.10
CA GLY A 122 15.86 -7.28 3.95
C GLY A 122 16.43 -7.36 5.38
N ASP A 123 17.68 -6.93 5.57
CA ASP A 123 18.35 -6.86 6.88
C ASP A 123 18.53 -5.43 7.42
N GLY A 124 17.97 -4.42 6.73
CA GLY A 124 18.13 -3.01 7.08
C GLY A 124 19.48 -2.37 6.69
N SER A 125 20.46 -3.15 6.19
CA SER A 125 21.84 -2.70 5.95
C SER A 125 22.03 -1.95 4.62
N ASP A 126 21.16 -2.18 3.64
CA ASP A 126 21.26 -1.58 2.31
C ASP A 126 20.93 -0.07 2.25
N ARG A 127 20.67 0.60 3.39
CA ARG A 127 20.42 2.05 3.43
C ARG A 127 21.57 2.89 2.88
N GLU A 128 22.81 2.45 3.12
CA GLU A 128 24.02 3.18 2.72
C GLU A 128 24.53 2.79 1.33
N LYS A 129 24.05 1.67 0.80
CA LYS A 129 24.57 1.05 -0.43
C LYS A 129 23.97 1.64 -1.71
N TYR A 130 22.83 2.30 -1.60
CA TYR A 130 22.10 2.88 -2.73
C TYR A 130 22.08 4.39 -2.70
#